data_AF-A0A286INW9-F1
#
_entry.id   AF-A0A286INW9-F1
#
_cell.length_a   1.000
_cell.length_b   1.000
_cell.length_c   1.000
_cell.angle_alpha   90.00
_cell.angle_beta   90.00
_cell.angle_gamma   90.00
#
_symmetry.space_group_name_H-M   'P 1'
#
loop_
_entity.id
_entity.type
_entity.pdbx_description
1 polymer ?
#
loop_
_entity_poly.entity_id
_entity_poly.type
_entity_poly.pdbx_seq_one_letter_code
_entity_poly.pdbx_strand_id
1 'polypeptide(L)'
;MEFWEWFEEKDERIREVLAKGNREQKKELTEEFDQFILELGRFSWEIIEEGSGFYTFIISPNRDIDLLLHSKNIIEDAPSLTYWSFLPAKPADKAMLNFEIYDEAVNLRVFQPSNWKVRVETNMPKSDITIHSTDFKNCDLDTCLFACEMALASFLGEDVYIHKVGKVKIAEEVEEMISFGSIEL
;
A
#
# COMPACT_ATOMS: atom_id res chain seq x y z
N MET A 1 -14.50 -10.60 22.31
CA MET A 1 -14.46 -9.13 22.14
C MET A 1 -14.12 -8.93 20.69
N GLU A 2 -15.03 -8.33 19.93
CA GLU A 2 -14.82 -8.09 18.50
C GLU A 2 -13.83 -6.94 18.31
N PHE A 3 -13.10 -6.92 17.18
CA PHE A 3 -12.02 -5.96 16.94
C PHE A 3 -12.46 -4.50 17.14
N TRP A 4 -13.65 -4.13 16.64
CA TRP A 4 -14.15 -2.75 16.74
C TRP A 4 -14.54 -2.35 18.16
N GLU A 5 -15.10 -3.27 18.96
CA GLU A 5 -15.38 -3.03 20.37
C GLU A 5 -14.08 -2.75 21.14
N TRP A 6 -13.05 -3.55 20.88
CA TRP A 6 -11.72 -3.33 21.46
C TRP A 6 -11.14 -1.99 21.02
N PHE A 7 -11.23 -1.65 19.73
CA PHE A 7 -10.69 -0.42 19.20
C PHE A 7 -11.35 0.81 19.85
N GLU A 8 -12.68 0.82 19.94
CA GLU A 8 -13.44 1.89 20.58
C GLU A 8 -13.12 2.02 22.07
N GLU A 9 -13.05 0.92 22.80
CA GLU A 9 -12.68 0.93 24.23
C GLU A 9 -11.26 1.48 24.45
N LYS A 10 -10.34 1.24 23.50
CA LYS A 10 -8.93 1.61 23.61
C LYS A 10 -8.57 2.91 22.88
N ASP A 11 -9.50 3.61 22.22
CA ASP A 11 -9.24 4.80 21.41
C ASP A 11 -8.23 5.77 22.06
N GLU A 12 -8.52 6.22 23.28
CA GLU A 12 -7.67 7.19 23.98
C GLU A 12 -6.26 6.65 24.22
N ARG A 13 -6.12 5.40 24.68
CA ARG A 13 -4.83 4.75 24.88
C ARG A 13 -4.06 4.63 23.57
N ILE A 14 -4.74 4.21 22.49
CA ILE A 14 -4.11 4.06 21.17
C ILE A 14 -3.50 5.40 20.76
N ARG A 15 -4.28 6.49 20.81
CA ARG A 15 -3.81 7.83 20.44
C ARG A 15 -2.68 8.33 21.34
N GLU A 16 -2.75 8.10 22.65
CA GLU A 16 -1.68 8.48 23.58
C GLU A 16 -0.36 7.77 23.27
N VAL A 17 -0.41 6.46 22.99
CA VAL A 17 0.78 5.67 22.63
C VAL A 17 1.35 6.10 21.28
N LEU A 18 0.51 6.41 20.30
CA LEU A 18 0.97 6.91 19.00
C LEU A 18 1.71 8.24 19.15
N ALA A 19 1.11 9.19 19.86
CA ALA A 19 1.65 10.54 20.03
C ALA A 19 2.88 10.61 20.94
N LYS A 20 2.90 9.85 22.05
CA LYS A 20 3.88 10.03 23.14
C LYS A 20 4.46 8.72 23.68
N GLY A 21 3.98 7.58 23.20
CA GLY A 21 4.42 6.28 23.67
C GLY A 21 5.91 6.04 23.43
N ASN A 22 6.54 5.35 24.36
CA ASN A 22 7.90 4.87 24.19
C ASN A 22 7.93 3.64 23.27
N ARG A 23 9.14 3.12 22.99
CA ARG A 23 9.33 1.97 22.10
C ARG A 23 8.59 0.71 22.56
N GLU A 24 8.56 0.45 23.87
CA GLU A 24 7.93 -0.74 24.45
C GLU A 24 6.41 -0.66 24.32
N GLN A 25 5.82 0.48 24.68
CA GLN A 25 4.38 0.72 24.53
C GLN A 25 3.92 0.62 23.08
N LYS A 26 4.71 1.16 22.13
CA LYS A 26 4.42 1.05 20.70
C LYS A 26 4.49 -0.40 20.22
N LYS A 27 5.46 -1.17 20.71
CA LYS A 27 5.59 -2.60 20.39
C LYS A 27 4.42 -3.42 20.94
N GLU A 28 4.00 -3.18 22.18
CA GLU A 28 2.82 -3.82 22.77
C GLU A 28 1.57 -3.50 21.94
N LEU A 29 1.38 -2.23 21.58
CA LEU A 29 0.26 -1.83 20.74
C LEU A 29 0.28 -2.52 19.37
N THR A 30 1.44 -2.60 18.72
CA THR A 30 1.61 -3.33 17.46
C THR A 30 1.22 -4.81 17.62
N GLU A 31 1.68 -5.46 18.68
CA GLU A 31 1.36 -6.88 18.95
C GLU A 31 -0.15 -7.10 19.18
N GLU A 32 -0.84 -6.16 19.84
CA GLU A 32 -2.29 -6.23 20.01
C GLU A 32 -3.03 -6.13 18.66
N PHE A 33 -2.66 -5.15 17.83
CA PHE A 33 -3.22 -5.04 16.47
C PHE A 33 -2.93 -6.28 15.63
N ASP A 34 -1.69 -6.79 15.67
CA ASP A 34 -1.32 -8.00 14.92
C ASP A 34 -2.20 -9.18 15.29
N GLN A 35 -2.51 -9.38 16.58
CA GLN A 35 -3.39 -10.46 17.03
C GLN A 35 -4.80 -10.33 16.43
N PHE A 36 -5.42 -9.15 16.52
CA PHE A 36 -6.76 -8.94 15.96
C PHE A 36 -6.78 -9.07 14.45
N ILE A 37 -5.80 -8.51 13.76
CA ILE A 37 -5.76 -8.51 12.29
C ILE A 37 -5.52 -9.92 11.75
N LEU A 38 -4.70 -10.73 12.44
CA LEU A 38 -4.51 -12.14 12.10
C LEU A 38 -5.81 -12.96 12.20
N GLU A 39 -6.69 -12.63 13.15
CA GLU A 39 -8.01 -13.27 13.27
C GLU A 39 -8.96 -12.88 12.14
N LEU A 40 -8.84 -11.66 11.59
CA LEU A 40 -9.64 -11.17 10.48
C LEU A 40 -9.20 -11.74 9.12
N GLY A 41 -7.91 -12.05 8.95
CA GLY A 41 -7.39 -12.68 7.74
C GLY A 41 -5.95 -12.31 7.43
N ARG A 42 -5.54 -12.54 6.17
CA ARG A 42 -4.17 -12.22 5.68
C ARG A 42 -4.06 -10.77 5.23
N PHE A 43 -4.51 -9.86 6.08
CA PHE A 43 -4.39 -8.42 5.87
C PHE A 43 -3.04 -7.91 6.39
N SER A 44 -2.57 -6.80 5.84
CA SER A 44 -1.63 -5.94 6.55
C SER A 44 -2.36 -4.71 7.06
N TRP A 45 -1.79 -4.01 8.04
CA TRP A 45 -2.43 -2.83 8.60
C TRP A 45 -1.41 -1.70 8.79
N GLU A 46 -1.91 -0.48 8.83
CA GLU A 46 -1.12 0.73 9.02
C GLU A 46 -1.95 1.78 9.77
N ILE A 47 -1.28 2.61 10.57
CA ILE A 47 -1.87 3.82 11.14
C ILE A 47 -1.03 5.01 10.71
N ILE A 48 -1.68 5.97 10.06
CA ILE A 48 -1.06 7.22 9.59
C ILE A 48 -1.54 8.36 10.49
N GLU A 49 -0.63 9.20 10.97
CA GLU A 49 -0.99 10.46 11.63
C GLU A 49 -1.14 11.56 10.57
N GLU A 50 -2.36 12.10 10.42
CA GLU A 50 -2.71 13.14 9.45
C GLU A 50 -2.35 14.56 9.95
N GLY A 51 -1.77 14.65 11.15
CA GLY A 51 -1.53 15.88 11.88
C GLY A 51 -2.71 16.27 12.78
N SER A 52 -2.47 17.21 13.69
CA SER A 52 -3.47 17.72 14.65
C SER A 52 -4.17 16.66 15.51
N GLY A 53 -3.56 15.48 15.70
CA GLY A 53 -4.11 14.38 16.49
C GLY A 53 -5.22 13.58 15.78
N PHE A 54 -5.32 13.69 14.46
CA PHE A 54 -6.17 12.83 13.62
C PHE A 54 -5.36 11.67 13.06
N TYR A 55 -5.98 10.50 13.00
CA TYR A 55 -5.35 9.27 12.57
C TYR A 55 -6.19 8.55 11.51
N THR A 56 -5.52 7.91 10.56
CA THR A 56 -6.14 7.03 9.58
C THR A 56 -5.69 5.61 9.86
N PHE A 57 -6.62 4.72 10.20
CA PHE A 57 -6.37 3.27 10.24
C PHE A 57 -6.66 2.68 8.86
N ILE A 58 -5.71 1.94 8.32
CA ILE A 58 -5.80 1.28 7.02
C ILE A 58 -5.65 -0.21 7.23
N ILE A 59 -6.62 -0.99 6.74
CA ILE A 59 -6.46 -2.43 6.57
C ILE A 59 -6.26 -2.70 5.08
N SER A 60 -5.07 -3.16 4.72
CA SER A 60 -4.67 -3.38 3.34
C SER A 60 -5.01 -4.81 2.91
N PRO A 61 -5.71 -4.98 1.77
CA PRO A 61 -6.02 -6.29 1.19
C PRO A 61 -4.81 -6.92 0.50
N ASN A 62 -3.61 -6.32 0.61
CA ASN A 62 -2.38 -6.84 0.04
C ASN A 62 -2.49 -7.09 -1.48
N ARG A 63 -3.12 -6.16 -2.20
CA ARG A 63 -3.40 -6.24 -3.65
C ARG A 63 -4.25 -7.46 -4.10
N ASP A 64 -4.95 -8.13 -3.18
CA ASP A 64 -5.81 -9.26 -3.47
C ASP A 64 -7.28 -8.82 -3.63
N ILE A 65 -7.92 -9.24 -4.72
CA ILE A 65 -9.31 -8.86 -5.06
C ILE A 65 -10.33 -9.44 -4.09
N ASP A 66 -10.12 -10.67 -3.62
CA ASP A 66 -11.04 -11.31 -2.70
C ASP A 66 -10.92 -10.64 -1.33
N LEU A 67 -9.69 -10.34 -0.88
CA LEU A 67 -9.46 -9.60 0.36
C LEU A 67 -9.99 -8.16 0.30
N LEU A 68 -9.99 -7.50 -0.86
CA LEU A 68 -10.54 -6.13 -0.98
C LEU A 68 -12.02 -6.06 -0.64
N LEU A 69 -12.81 -7.07 -1.03
CA LEU A 69 -14.22 -7.11 -0.64
C LEU A 69 -14.37 -7.30 0.87
N HIS A 70 -13.54 -8.15 1.47
CA HIS A 70 -13.57 -8.41 2.91
C HIS A 70 -13.11 -7.19 3.72
N SER A 71 -12.05 -6.49 3.30
CA SER A 71 -11.59 -5.27 3.97
C SER A 71 -12.64 -4.16 3.93
N LYS A 72 -13.39 -4.04 2.82
CA LYS A 72 -14.54 -3.13 2.73
C LYS A 72 -15.60 -3.45 3.76
N ASN A 73 -16.01 -4.70 3.86
CA ASN A 73 -17.01 -5.13 4.86
C ASN A 73 -16.52 -4.87 6.29
N ILE A 74 -15.25 -5.18 6.60
CA ILE A 74 -14.66 -4.91 7.92
C ILE A 74 -14.75 -3.41 8.25
N ILE A 75 -14.43 -2.53 7.31
CA ILE A 75 -14.42 -1.09 7.52
C ILE A 75 -15.83 -0.48 7.52
N GLU A 76 -16.80 -1.08 6.83
CA GLU A 76 -18.21 -0.68 6.90
C GLU A 76 -18.79 -0.82 8.31
N ASP A 77 -18.30 -1.79 9.09
CA ASP A 77 -18.68 -2.01 10.49
C ASP A 77 -17.89 -1.14 11.49
N ALA A 78 -17.00 -0.26 11.01
CA ALA A 78 -16.15 0.55 11.87
C ALA A 78 -16.97 1.59 12.68
N PRO A 79 -16.61 1.83 13.96
CA PRO A 79 -17.30 2.81 14.79
C PRO A 79 -17.00 4.24 14.29
N SER A 80 -17.95 5.15 14.52
CA SER A 80 -17.72 6.57 14.25
C SER A 80 -16.96 7.23 15.41
N LEU A 81 -15.64 7.39 15.26
CA LEU A 81 -14.78 8.02 16.27
C LEU A 81 -14.24 9.36 15.77
N THR A 82 -14.33 10.39 16.63
CA THR A 82 -14.02 11.80 16.28
C THR A 82 -12.63 12.01 15.66
N TYR A 83 -11.63 11.23 16.07
CA TYR A 83 -10.24 11.41 15.69
C TYR A 83 -9.75 10.41 14.64
N TRP A 84 -10.64 9.58 14.09
CA TRP A 84 -10.27 8.49 13.22
C TRP A 84 -10.95 8.55 11.85
N SER A 85 -10.19 8.15 10.84
CA SER A 85 -10.70 7.68 9.55
C SER A 85 -10.29 6.23 9.34
N PHE A 86 -11.15 5.46 8.68
CA PHE A 86 -10.94 4.04 8.45
C PHE A 86 -10.97 3.76 6.95
N LEU A 87 -9.92 3.14 6.41
CA LEU A 87 -9.80 2.83 4.98
C LEU A 87 -9.61 1.33 4.73
N PRO A 88 -10.31 0.76 3.72
CA PRO A 88 -10.24 -0.67 3.39
C PRO A 88 -9.09 -1.03 2.44
N ALA A 89 -8.24 -0.05 2.08
CA ALA A 89 -7.14 -0.21 1.15
C ALA A 89 -6.21 1.00 1.27
N LYS A 90 -4.92 0.84 0.92
CA LYS A 90 -4.00 1.99 0.90
C LYS A 90 -4.43 3.01 -0.18
N PRO A 91 -4.54 4.31 0.18
CA PRO A 91 -4.86 5.35 -0.78
C PRO A 91 -3.71 5.59 -1.75
N ALA A 92 -3.98 6.32 -2.83
CA ALA A 92 -2.95 6.72 -3.78
C ALA A 92 -1.98 7.73 -3.15
N ASP A 93 -0.68 7.45 -3.26
CA ASP A 93 0.38 8.41 -2.97
C ASP A 93 1.05 8.87 -4.27
N LYS A 94 0.59 10.03 -4.77
CA LYS A 94 1.17 10.66 -5.97
C LYS A 94 2.55 11.29 -5.71
N ALA A 95 2.93 11.45 -4.44
CA ALA A 95 4.21 11.99 -4.04
C ALA A 95 5.24 10.87 -3.77
N MET A 96 4.94 9.62 -4.16
CA MET A 96 5.81 8.47 -3.92
C MET A 96 7.27 8.78 -4.28
N LEU A 97 8.12 8.72 -3.25
CA LEU A 97 9.55 8.95 -3.35
C LEU A 97 10.27 7.66 -3.74
N ASN A 98 11.60 7.77 -3.85
CA ASN A 98 12.47 6.62 -4.02
C ASN A 98 12.23 5.59 -2.90
N PHE A 99 12.29 4.31 -3.24
CA PHE A 99 12.11 3.23 -2.28
C PHE A 99 13.20 2.18 -2.43
N GLU A 100 13.30 1.34 -1.41
CA GLU A 100 14.35 0.34 -1.30
C GLU A 100 13.76 -1.07 -1.21
N ILE A 101 14.35 -2.01 -1.95
CA ILE A 101 13.99 -3.44 -1.93
C ILE A 101 15.27 -4.25 -1.83
N TYR A 102 15.23 -5.35 -1.08
CA TYR A 102 16.30 -6.35 -1.08
C TYR A 102 16.12 -7.28 -2.28
N ASP A 103 17.17 -7.43 -3.09
CA ASP A 103 17.20 -8.44 -4.16
C ASP A 103 17.40 -9.86 -3.60
N GLU A 104 17.38 -10.87 -4.47
CA GLU A 104 17.57 -12.28 -4.07
C GLU A 104 18.90 -12.53 -3.34
N ALA A 105 19.92 -11.72 -3.60
CA ALA A 105 21.22 -11.79 -2.94
C ALA A 105 21.29 -10.91 -1.67
N VAL A 106 20.14 -10.42 -1.19
CA VAL A 106 19.99 -9.57 0.00
C VAL A 106 20.75 -8.25 -0.13
N ASN A 107 20.98 -7.79 -1.36
CA ASN A 107 21.53 -6.45 -1.59
C ASN A 107 20.40 -5.44 -1.67
N LEU A 108 20.59 -4.33 -0.98
CA LEU A 108 19.66 -3.21 -1.02
C LEU A 108 19.72 -2.51 -2.38
N ARG A 109 18.58 -2.37 -3.03
CA ARG A 109 18.42 -1.65 -4.31
C ARG A 109 17.50 -0.47 -4.13
N VAL A 110 17.91 0.67 -4.70
CA VAL A 110 17.13 1.90 -4.71
C VAL A 110 16.46 2.05 -6.06
N PHE A 111 15.15 2.27 -6.06
CA PHE A 111 14.34 2.53 -7.25
C PHE A 111 13.83 3.98 -7.24
N GLN A 112 13.79 4.61 -8.41
CA GLN A 112 13.38 6.00 -8.59
C GLN A 112 12.24 6.12 -9.61
N PRO A 113 10.97 5.90 -9.21
CA PRO A 113 9.83 5.90 -10.12
C PRO A 113 9.66 7.18 -10.96
N SER A 114 10.14 8.32 -10.45
CA SER A 114 10.13 9.59 -11.16
C SER A 114 10.87 9.56 -12.51
N ASN A 115 11.84 8.66 -12.67
CA ASN A 115 12.61 8.49 -13.90
C ASN A 115 12.01 7.44 -14.84
N TRP A 116 10.98 6.72 -14.41
CA TRP A 116 10.42 5.60 -15.16
C TRP A 116 9.55 6.09 -16.31
N LYS A 117 9.58 5.31 -17.39
CA LYS A 117 8.76 5.49 -18.59
C LYS A 117 7.78 4.34 -18.70
N VAL A 118 6.57 4.65 -19.12
CA VAL A 118 5.46 3.68 -19.13
C VAL A 118 4.66 3.76 -20.41
N ARG A 119 4.19 2.60 -20.85
CA ARG A 119 3.16 2.46 -21.87
C ARG A 119 1.95 1.79 -21.23
N VAL A 120 0.78 2.37 -21.45
CA VAL A 120 -0.50 1.85 -20.97
C VAL A 120 -1.27 1.32 -22.17
N GLU A 121 -1.58 0.02 -22.15
CA GLU A 121 -2.39 -0.64 -23.17
C GLU A 121 -3.76 -0.97 -22.57
N THR A 122 -4.77 -0.14 -22.90
CA THR A 122 -6.11 -0.26 -22.34
C THR A 122 -6.85 -1.49 -22.88
N ASN A 123 -7.05 -2.50 -22.03
CA ASN A 123 -7.68 -3.78 -22.32
C ASN A 123 -8.88 -4.02 -21.37
N MET A 124 -9.98 -3.30 -21.59
CA MET A 124 -11.16 -3.32 -20.70
C MET A 124 -11.50 -4.73 -20.16
N PRO A 125 -11.61 -4.91 -18.82
CA PRO A 125 -11.70 -3.88 -17.79
C PRO A 125 -10.36 -3.36 -17.22
N LYS A 126 -9.21 -3.92 -17.63
CA LYS A 126 -7.90 -3.63 -17.05
C LYS A 126 -6.94 -3.05 -18.09
N SER A 127 -5.86 -2.41 -17.67
CA SER A 127 -4.81 -1.94 -18.58
C SER A 127 -3.53 -2.70 -18.31
N ASP A 128 -2.93 -3.22 -19.37
CA ASP A 128 -1.58 -3.79 -19.28
C ASP A 128 -0.58 -2.62 -19.23
N ILE A 129 0.39 -2.70 -18.34
CA ILE A 129 1.37 -1.64 -18.10
C ILE A 129 2.75 -2.18 -18.42
N THR A 130 3.43 -1.53 -19.35
CA THR A 130 4.83 -1.82 -19.67
C THR A 130 5.69 -0.69 -19.16
N ILE A 131 6.73 -1.00 -18.38
CA ILE A 131 7.61 -0.04 -17.73
C ILE A 131 9.04 -0.19 -18.24
N HIS A 132 9.70 0.94 -18.50
CA HIS A 132 11.12 1.02 -18.85
C HIS A 132 11.84 1.97 -17.88
N SER A 133 13.00 1.56 -17.39
CA SER A 133 13.87 2.38 -16.55
C SER A 133 15.31 1.88 -16.58
N THR A 134 16.26 2.80 -16.40
CA THR A 134 17.67 2.43 -16.18
C THR A 134 17.90 1.75 -14.84
N ASP A 135 17.00 1.93 -13.87
CA ASP A 135 17.05 1.28 -12.55
C ASP A 135 16.99 -0.25 -12.66
N PHE A 136 16.42 -0.75 -13.75
CA PHE A 136 16.26 -2.19 -13.99
C PHE A 136 17.54 -2.84 -14.52
N LYS A 137 18.59 -2.05 -14.80
CA LYS A 137 19.88 -2.59 -15.25
C LYS A 137 20.49 -3.46 -14.15
N ASN A 138 20.84 -4.69 -14.51
CA ASN A 138 21.38 -5.71 -13.59
C ASN A 138 20.41 -6.12 -12.47
N CYS A 139 19.12 -5.84 -12.59
CA CYS A 139 18.09 -6.33 -11.69
C CYS A 139 17.53 -7.64 -12.26
N ASP A 140 17.36 -8.64 -11.41
CA ASP A 140 16.61 -9.82 -11.80
C ASP A 140 15.15 -9.46 -12.07
N LEU A 141 14.51 -10.26 -12.92
CA LEU A 141 13.17 -9.96 -13.42
C LEU A 141 12.14 -9.90 -12.29
N ASP A 142 12.22 -10.81 -11.32
CA ASP A 142 11.25 -10.93 -10.24
C ASP A 142 11.32 -9.73 -9.28
N THR A 143 12.53 -9.32 -8.88
CA THR A 143 12.75 -8.12 -8.06
C THR A 143 12.23 -6.87 -8.77
N CYS A 144 12.48 -6.74 -10.07
CA CYS A 144 12.05 -5.56 -10.80
C CYS A 144 10.54 -5.53 -11.09
N LEU A 145 9.93 -6.67 -11.36
CA LEU A 145 8.47 -6.76 -11.46
C LEU A 145 7.81 -6.42 -10.12
N PHE A 146 8.34 -6.95 -9.02
CA PHE A 146 7.86 -6.61 -7.69
C PHE A 146 7.99 -5.11 -7.38
N ALA A 147 9.13 -4.49 -7.73
CA ALA A 147 9.32 -3.04 -7.62
C ALA A 147 8.28 -2.26 -8.45
N CYS A 148 8.00 -2.72 -9.68
CA CYS A 148 7.02 -2.11 -10.55
C CYS A 148 5.61 -2.18 -9.96
N GLU A 149 5.19 -3.35 -9.48
CA GLU A 149 3.88 -3.57 -8.87
C GLU A 149 3.71 -2.73 -7.60
N MET A 150 4.74 -2.66 -6.75
CA MET A 150 4.73 -1.85 -5.55
C MET A 150 4.61 -0.36 -5.87
N ALA A 151 5.38 0.12 -6.86
CA ALA A 151 5.30 1.51 -7.30
C ALA A 151 3.92 1.86 -7.86
N LEU A 152 3.36 0.99 -8.71
CA LEU A 152 2.02 1.18 -9.28
C LEU A 152 0.94 1.16 -8.21
N ALA A 153 0.96 0.20 -7.29
CA ALA A 153 -0.02 0.09 -6.22
C ALA A 153 0.02 1.32 -5.30
N SER A 154 1.22 1.81 -4.97
CA SER A 154 1.39 3.04 -4.20
C SER A 154 0.88 4.27 -4.98
N PHE A 155 1.28 4.44 -6.23
CA PHE A 155 0.92 5.60 -7.04
C PHE A 155 -0.57 5.67 -7.38
N LEU A 156 -1.23 4.53 -7.58
CA LEU A 156 -2.64 4.44 -7.95
C LEU A 156 -3.57 4.27 -6.75
N GLY A 157 -3.04 3.78 -5.62
CA GLY A 157 -3.83 3.22 -4.54
C GLY A 157 -4.22 1.78 -4.84
N GLU A 158 -4.39 0.97 -3.78
CA GLU A 158 -4.59 -0.47 -3.92
C GLU A 158 -5.92 -0.82 -4.61
N ASP A 159 -7.00 -0.09 -4.32
CA ASP A 159 -8.31 -0.35 -4.95
C ASP A 159 -8.23 -0.16 -6.48
N VAL A 160 -7.66 0.96 -6.93
CA VAL A 160 -7.48 1.24 -8.37
C VAL A 160 -6.55 0.21 -8.98
N TYR A 161 -5.44 -0.11 -8.33
CA TYR A 161 -4.50 -1.12 -8.81
C TYR A 161 -5.20 -2.47 -9.04
N ILE A 162 -5.93 -2.96 -8.04
CA ILE A 162 -6.63 -4.24 -8.08
C ILE A 162 -7.64 -4.30 -9.24
N HIS A 163 -8.41 -3.23 -9.45
CA HIS A 163 -9.46 -3.21 -10.46
C HIS A 163 -8.97 -2.88 -11.87
N LYS A 164 -7.95 -2.04 -12.00
CA LYS A 164 -7.56 -1.42 -13.27
C LYS A 164 -6.23 -1.91 -13.82
N VAL A 165 -5.35 -2.46 -13.00
CA VAL A 165 -4.06 -2.96 -13.50
C VAL A 165 -4.19 -4.42 -13.92
N GLY A 166 -3.79 -4.68 -15.16
CA GLY A 166 -3.68 -5.99 -15.78
C GLY A 166 -2.27 -6.55 -15.61
N LYS A 167 -1.63 -6.94 -16.71
CA LYS A 167 -0.26 -7.46 -16.67
C LYS A 167 0.74 -6.31 -16.56
N VAL A 168 1.74 -6.48 -15.71
CA VAL A 168 2.90 -5.60 -15.61
C VAL A 168 4.07 -6.25 -16.36
N LYS A 169 4.77 -5.49 -17.20
CA LYS A 169 5.92 -5.95 -17.99
C LYS A 169 7.05 -4.95 -17.92
N ILE A 170 8.27 -5.43 -18.12
CA ILE A 170 9.45 -4.59 -18.27
C ILE A 170 9.83 -4.54 -19.75
N ALA A 171 10.10 -3.34 -20.27
CA ALA A 171 10.58 -3.13 -21.61
C ALA A 171 12.07 -2.84 -21.66
N GLU A 172 12.72 -3.35 -22.71
CA GLU A 172 14.13 -3.09 -23.00
C GLU A 172 14.35 -1.71 -23.63
N GLU A 173 13.34 -1.18 -24.34
CA GLU A 173 13.41 0.08 -25.09
C GLU A 173 12.29 1.05 -24.67
N VAL A 174 12.52 2.35 -24.87
CA VAL A 174 11.69 3.45 -24.32
C VAL A 174 10.67 4.04 -25.31
N GLU A 175 10.61 3.53 -26.54
CA GLU A 175 9.85 4.18 -27.61
C GLU A 175 8.35 4.30 -27.27
N GLU A 176 7.73 5.44 -27.60
CA GLU A 176 6.29 5.70 -27.39
C GLU A 176 5.80 5.48 -25.93
N MET A 177 6.61 5.89 -24.95
CA MET A 177 6.27 5.82 -23.53
C MET A 177 6.09 7.22 -22.91
N ILE A 178 5.13 7.33 -21.99
CA ILE A 178 4.90 8.52 -21.16
C ILE A 178 5.69 8.43 -19.85
N SER A 179 5.73 9.50 -19.07
CA SER A 179 6.33 9.46 -17.73
C SER A 179 5.42 8.72 -16.75
N PHE A 180 6.00 7.97 -15.80
CA PHE A 180 5.26 7.23 -14.77
C PHE A 180 4.27 8.10 -13.98
N GLY A 181 4.66 9.33 -13.64
CA GLY A 181 3.79 10.29 -12.95
C GLY A 181 2.58 10.78 -13.77
N SER A 182 2.46 10.37 -15.04
CA SER A 182 1.37 10.75 -15.95
C SER A 182 0.40 9.59 -16.24
N ILE A 183 0.48 8.48 -15.50
CA ILE A 183 -0.45 7.35 -15.65
C ILE A 183 -1.87 7.77 -15.23
N GLU A 184 -2.83 7.48 -16.11
CA GLU A 184 -4.27 7.61 -15.89
C GLU A 184 -4.96 6.30 -16.32
N LEU A 185 -5.86 5.75 -15.48
CA LEU A 185 -6.54 4.44 -15.65
C LEU A 185 -8.05 4.49 -15.30
#